data_AF-A0A852CIU8-F1
#
_entry.id   AF-A0A852CIU8-F1
#
_cell.length_a   1.000
_cell.length_b   1.000
_cell.length_c   1.000
_cell.angle_alpha   90.00
_cell.angle_beta   90.00
_cell.angle_gamma   90.00
#
_symmetry.space_group_name_H-M   'P 1'
#
loop_
_entity.id
_entity.type
_entity.pdbx_description
1 polymer ?
#
loop_
_entity_poly.entity_id
_entity_poly.type
_entity_poly.pdbx_seq_one_letter_code
_entity_poly.pdbx_strand_id
1 'polypeptide(L)' 'VSELEKAIVNISAIMERISNRTIDALQALQKEVTSLSQVTLQNQMALDLLTAKEGGVCIVLNQSCCTYIDESKRVVSKLW' A
#
# COMPACT_ATOMS: atom_id res chain seq x y z
N VAL A 1 5.18 22.10 -41.62
CA VAL A 1 5.07 21.87 -40.17
C VAL A 1 6.25 22.55 -39.51
N SER A 2 5.98 23.48 -38.58
CA SER A 2 7.01 24.25 -37.88
C SER A 2 7.78 23.39 -36.87
N GLU A 3 8.98 23.81 -36.48
CA GLU A 3 9.75 23.13 -35.43
C GLU A 3 9.01 23.06 -34.10
N LEU A 4 8.18 24.07 -33.81
CA LEU A 4 7.31 24.08 -32.63
C LEU A 4 6.24 22.98 -32.69
N GLU A 5 5.58 22.80 -33.84
CA GLU A 5 4.58 21.74 -34.02
C GLU A 5 5.20 20.34 -33.84
N LYS A 6 6.42 20.11 -34.34
CA LYS A 6 7.14 18.85 -34.13
C LYS A 6 7.47 18.62 -32.66
N ALA A 7 7.93 19.65 -31.96
CA ALA A 7 8.25 19.57 -30.54
C ALA A 7 7.00 19.22 -29.70
N ILE A 8 5.86 19.83 -30.00
CA ILE A 8 4.59 19.55 -29.33
C ILE A 8 4.17 18.09 -29.53
N VAL A 9 4.20 17.58 -30.76
CA VAL A 9 3.84 16.18 -31.05
C VAL A 9 4.76 15.21 -30.30
N ASN A 10 6.07 15.49 -30.25
CA ASN A 10 7.02 14.66 -29.53
C ASN A 10 6.77 14.66 -28.01
N ILE A 11 6.50 15.83 -27.42
CA ILE A 11 6.18 15.93 -25.99
C ILE A 11 4.88 15.17 -25.67
N SER A 12 3.84 15.31 -26.49
CA SER A 12 2.58 14.58 -26.31
C SER A 12 2.78 13.06 -26.31
N ALA A 13 3.57 12.54 -27.25
CA ALA A 13 3.88 11.11 -27.32
C ALA A 13 4.67 10.62 -26.08
N ILE A 14 5.61 11.43 -25.59
CA ILE A 14 6.36 11.14 -24.37
C ILE A 14 5.42 11.13 -23.15
N MET A 15 4.53 12.12 -23.04
CA MET A 15 3.57 12.23 -21.95
C MET A 15 2.64 11.02 -21.89
N GLU A 16 2.13 10.57 -23.04
CA GLU A 16 1.30 9.37 -23.14
C GLU A 16 2.06 8.11 -22.69
N ARG A 17 3.30 7.96 -23.14
CA ARG A 17 4.16 6.83 -22.75
C ARG A 17 4.46 6.82 -21.26
N ILE A 18 4.74 7.98 -20.66
CA ILE A 18 4.97 8.11 -19.22
C ILE A 18 3.69 7.77 -18.45
N SER A 19 2.54 8.28 -18.89
CA SER A 19 1.24 7.98 -18.28
C SER A 19 0.97 6.47 -18.26
N ASN A 20 1.13 5.79 -19.39
CA ASN A 20 0.89 4.35 -19.48
C ASN A 20 1.82 3.55 -18.55
N ARG A 21 3.11 3.88 -18.54
CA ARG A 21 4.08 3.23 -17.64
C ARG A 21 3.77 3.48 -16.16
N THR A 22 3.25 4.66 -15.83
CA THR A 22 2.87 5.00 -14.46
C THR A 22 1.66 4.19 -14.03
N ILE A 23 0.66 4.03 -14.91
CA ILE A 23 -0.50 3.18 -14.67
C ILE A 23 -0.06 1.72 -14.43
N ASP A 24 0.79 1.17 -15.31
CA ASP A 24 1.30 -0.20 -15.17
C ASP A 24 2.04 -0.40 -13.84
N ALA A 25 2.90 0.55 -13.46
CA ALA A 25 3.64 0.50 -12.21
C ALA A 25 2.71 0.57 -10.99
N LEU A 26 1.70 1.44 -11.01
CA LEU A 26 0.72 1.55 -9.93
C LEU A 26 -0.14 0.29 -9.80
N GLN A 27 -0.53 -0.34 -10.92
CA GLN A 27 -1.26 -1.60 -10.90
C GLN A 27 -0.41 -2.75 -10.36
N ALA A 28 0.88 -2.82 -10.71
CA ALA A 28 1.81 -3.79 -10.15
C ALA A 28 1.96 -3.59 -8.64
N LEU A 29 2.20 -2.36 -8.19
CA LEU A 29 2.29 -2.02 -6.77
C LEU A 29 1.01 -2.38 -6.01
N GLN A 30 -0.17 -2.10 -6.58
CA GLN A 30 -1.44 -2.46 -5.95
C GLN A 30 -1.56 -3.98 -5.74
N LYS A 31 -1.13 -4.80 -6.70
CA LYS A 31 -1.12 -6.26 -6.56
C LYS A 31 -0.18 -6.70 -5.45
N GLU A 32 1.04 -6.18 -5.42
CA GLU A 32 2.05 -6.52 -4.38
C GLU A 32 1.55 -6.12 -2.98
N VAL A 33 1.04 -4.90 -2.81
CA VAL A 33 0.48 -4.42 -1.54
C VAL A 33 -0.71 -5.27 -1.10
N THR A 34 -1.58 -5.67 -2.04
CA THR A 34 -2.74 -6.51 -1.73
C THR A 34 -2.29 -7.89 -1.24
N SER A 35 -1.35 -8.52 -1.94
CA SER A 35 -0.79 -9.82 -1.53
C SER A 35 -0.12 -9.75 -0.15
N LEU A 36 0.72 -8.72 0.06
CA LEU A 36 1.39 -8.49 1.34
C LEU A 36 0.39 -8.25 2.49
N SER A 37 -0.69 -7.51 2.22
CA SER A 37 -1.74 -7.26 3.21
C SER A 37 -2.44 -8.55 3.63
N GLN A 38 -2.68 -9.48 2.69
CA GLN A 38 -3.33 -10.76 2.98
C GLN A 38 -2.46 -11.66 3.86
N VAL A 39 -1.13 -11.70 3.61
CA VAL A 39 -0.20 -12.45 4.45
C VAL A 39 -0.07 -11.80 5.83
N THR A 40 -0.01 -10.47 5.88
CA THR A 40 0.08 -9.73 7.15
C THR A 40 -1.14 -9.95 8.04
N LEU A 41 -2.35 -9.94 7.46
CA LEU A 41 -3.59 -10.23 8.19
C LEU A 41 -3.63 -11.66 8.72
N GLN A 42 -3.17 -12.64 7.93
CA GLN A 42 -3.05 -14.03 8.39
C GLN A 42 -2.07 -14.17 9.55
N ASN A 43 -0.91 -13.50 9.47
CA ASN A 43 0.08 -13.49 10.54
C ASN A 43 -0.49 -12.82 11.81
N GLN A 44 -1.22 -11.71 11.66
CA GLN A 44 -1.87 -11.05 12.80
C GLN A 44 -2.87 -11.98 13.49
N MET A 45 -3.77 -12.62 12.73
CA MET A 45 -4.74 -13.56 13.32
C MET A 45 -4.06 -14.73 14.04
N ALA A 46 -2.99 -15.27 13.48
CA ALA A 46 -2.21 -16.33 14.11
C ALA A 46 -1.56 -15.85 15.42
N LEU A 47 -0.95 -14.66 15.40
CA LEU A 47 -0.35 -14.06 16.59
C LEU A 47 -1.39 -13.73 17.66
N ASP A 48 -2.57 -13.24 17.28
CA ASP A 48 -3.68 -12.95 18.21
C ASP A 48 -4.13 -14.23 18.92
N LEU A 49 -4.24 -15.34 18.19
CA LEU A 49 -4.57 -16.64 18.77
C LEU A 49 -3.46 -17.13 19.72
N LEU A 50 -2.20 -17.03 19.29
CA LEU A 50 -1.05 -17.52 20.07
C LEU A 50 -0.81 -16.71 21.35
N THR A 51 -1.12 -15.42 21.34
CA THR A 51 -0.86 -14.49 22.45
C THR A 51 -2.11 -14.17 23.27
N ALA A 52 -3.23 -14.85 23.01
CA ALA A 52 -4.52 -14.57 23.65
C ALA A 52 -4.46 -14.69 25.18
N LYS A 53 -3.66 -15.60 25.73
CA LYS A 53 -3.53 -15.79 27.18
C LYS A 53 -2.64 -14.75 27.84
N GLU A 54 -1.69 -14.22 27.08
CA GLU A 54 -0.71 -13.21 27.48
C GLU A 54 -1.25 -11.78 27.30
N GLY A 55 -2.50 -11.66 26.82
CA GLY A 55 -3.17 -10.36 26.63
C GLY A 55 -2.86 -9.70 25.29
N GLY A 56 -2.36 -10.46 24.31
CA GLY A 56 -2.12 -10.01 22.94
C GLY A 56 -0.70 -9.53 22.68
N VAL A 57 -0.37 -9.39 21.38
CA VAL A 57 0.98 -9.06 20.88
C VAL A 57 1.58 -7.81 21.54
N CYS A 58 0.77 -6.78 21.79
CA CYS A 58 1.22 -5.50 22.34
C CYS A 58 1.72 -5.62 23.78
N ILE A 59 1.04 -6.44 24.57
CA ILE A 59 1.45 -6.74 25.95
C ILE A 59 2.71 -7.60 25.93
N VAL A 60 2.77 -8.61 25.05
CA VAL A 60 3.96 -9.45 24.87
C VAL A 60 5.20 -8.63 24.47
N LEU A 61 5.03 -7.66 23.56
CA LEU A 61 6.11 -6.79 23.12
C LEU A 61 6.42 -5.63 24.09
N ASN A 62 5.61 -5.45 25.14
CA ASN A 62 5.67 -4.31 26.05
C ASN A 62 5.66 -2.95 25.31
N GLN A 63 4.75 -2.83 24.33
CA GLN A 63 4.58 -1.63 23.50
C GLN A 63 3.10 -1.30 23.34
N SER A 64 2.75 -0.02 23.22
CA SER A 64 1.40 0.39 22.85
C SER A 64 1.16 0.12 21.36
N CYS A 65 0.21 -0.75 21.03
CA CYS A 65 -0.28 -0.83 19.66
C CYS A 65 -1.44 0.14 19.48
N CYS A 66 -1.31 0.98 18.46
CA CYS A 66 -2.34 1.95 18.08
C CYS A 66 -2.77 1.79 16.62
N THR A 67 -2.38 0.68 15.99
CA THR A 67 -2.63 0.38 14.59
C THR A 67 -3.78 -0.62 14.45
N TYR A 68 -4.81 -0.26 13.70
CA TYR A 68 -5.97 -1.11 13.42
C TYR A 68 -6.50 -0.88 11.99
N ILE A 69 -7.34 -1.78 11.51
CA ILE A 69 -8.05 -1.62 10.23
C ILE A 69 -9.42 -1.01 10.49
N ASP A 70 -9.71 0.16 9.90
CA ASP A 70 -11.02 0.81 10.01
C ASP A 70 -12.11 0.10 9.17
N GLU A 71 -13.36 0.54 9.30
CA GLU A 71 -14.50 -0.01 8.54
C GLU A 71 -14.30 0.13 7.02
N SER A 72 -13.53 1.14 6.58
CA SER A 72 -13.14 1.37 5.19
C SER A 72 -11.91 0.56 4.76
N LYS A 73 -11.47 -0.41 5.58
CA LYS A 73 -10.31 -1.28 5.33
C LYS A 73 -8.98 -0.56 5.22
N ARG A 74 -8.85 0.60 5.86
CA ARG A 74 -7.59 1.35 5.90
C ARG A 74 -6.84 1.07 7.19
N VAL A 75 -5.51 0.96 7.07
CA VAL A 75 -4.61 0.93 8.23
C VAL A 75 -4.60 2.31 8.86
N VAL A 76 -5.14 2.41 10.07
CA VAL A 76 -5.11 3.63 10.88
C VAL A 76 -4.13 3.40 12.01
N SER A 77 -3.13 4.27 12.13
CA SER A 77 -2.27 4.33 13.31
C SER A 77 -2.62 5.60 14.08
N LYS A 78 -3.12 5.47 15.32
CA LYS A 78 -3.26 6.63 16.19
C LYS A 78 -1.88 7.03 16.68
N LEU A 79 -1.43 8.22 16.28
CA LEU A 79 -0.30 8.89 16.92
C LEU A 79 -0.85 9.59 18.16
N TRP A 80 -0.96 8.84 19.26
CA TRP A 80 -1.32 9.31 20.61
C TRP A 80 -2.65 10.07 20.71
#